data_AF-A0A939AVY6-F1
#
_entry.id   AF-A0A939AVY6-F1
#
_cell.length_a   1.000
_cell.length_b   1.000
_cell.length_c   1.000
_cell.angle_alpha   90.00
_cell.angle_beta   90.00
_cell.angle_gamma   90.00
#
_symmetry.space_group_name_H-M   'P 1'
#
loop_
_entity.id
_entity.type
_entity.pdbx_description
1 polymer ?
#
loop_
_entity_poly.entity_id
_entity_poly.type
_entity_poly.pdbx_seq_one_letter_code
_entity_poly.pdbx_strand_id
1 'polypeptide(L)'
;MLTAPAMANASPEVLVAARPLSALELGRPRSQLAMLNVSDGPSALERFFRYALTPERRALLNTIRYAEGTWARGEDVGYRIMFGGGLMPGMDRHPDRVISTGRYASAAAGAYQFMPFTWAMASRSLNLQGFGPEVQDQAALFLIQRRGALSLADRGEFTPHLAAKLAPEWASFPTLAGHSYYGQPVKRYVALKAFYEANLAELRLLAGSAVPVAQEPVCEPVDSLRCRLEKLDRVGPRSVAQSR
;
A
#
# COMPACT_ATOMS: atom_id res chain seq x y z
N MET A 1 -28.77 -8.52 -67.72
CA MET A 1 -29.42 -9.86 -67.63
C MET A 1 -28.98 -10.50 -66.32
N LEU A 2 -29.84 -11.28 -65.67
CA LEU A 2 -29.51 -11.93 -64.38
C LEU A 2 -28.63 -13.17 -64.59
N THR A 3 -27.64 -13.37 -63.72
CA THR A 3 -27.04 -14.66 -63.38
C THR A 3 -26.49 -14.63 -61.95
N ALA A 4 -27.07 -15.43 -61.06
CA ALA A 4 -26.38 -16.02 -59.89
C ALA A 4 -25.67 -17.32 -60.36
N PRO A 5 -24.69 -17.92 -59.65
CA PRO A 5 -24.72 -18.32 -58.23
C PRO A 5 -23.50 -17.72 -57.46
N ALA A 6 -22.99 -18.18 -56.30
CA ALA A 6 -23.19 -19.41 -55.52
C ALA A 6 -22.94 -19.21 -54.00
N MET A 7 -23.11 -20.29 -53.23
CA MET A 7 -22.86 -20.39 -51.78
C MET A 7 -21.40 -20.75 -51.47
N ALA A 8 -20.85 -20.22 -50.37
CA ALA A 8 -19.71 -20.81 -49.67
C ALA A 8 -19.91 -20.69 -48.15
N ASN A 9 -19.89 -21.83 -47.45
CA ASN A 9 -19.96 -21.90 -45.99
C ASN A 9 -18.66 -21.37 -45.35
N ALA A 10 -18.79 -20.59 -44.28
CA ALA A 10 -17.71 -20.36 -43.32
C ALA A 10 -18.25 -20.60 -41.90
N SER A 11 -17.56 -21.46 -41.15
CA SER A 11 -17.85 -21.81 -39.75
C SER A 11 -17.56 -20.64 -38.81
N PRO A 12 -18.14 -20.61 -37.59
CA PRO A 12 -18.04 -19.43 -36.72
C PRO A 12 -16.61 -19.26 -36.18
N GLU A 13 -16.07 -18.05 -36.29
CA GLU A 13 -14.89 -17.67 -35.51
C GLU A 13 -15.24 -17.71 -34.02
N VAL A 14 -14.45 -18.48 -33.27
CA VAL A 14 -14.59 -18.60 -31.82
C VAL A 14 -14.19 -17.27 -31.18
N LEU A 15 -15.20 -16.48 -30.79
CA LEU A 15 -15.00 -15.27 -30.01
C LEU A 15 -14.28 -15.64 -28.71
N VAL A 16 -12.99 -15.32 -28.62
CA VAL A 16 -12.20 -15.50 -27.39
C VAL A 16 -12.81 -14.59 -26.34
N ALA A 17 -13.57 -15.18 -25.41
CA ALA A 17 -14.16 -14.48 -24.29
C ALA A 17 -13.05 -13.94 -23.39
N ALA A 18 -12.73 -12.66 -23.56
CA ALA A 18 -11.89 -11.93 -22.63
C ALA A 18 -12.52 -12.05 -21.23
N ARG A 19 -11.79 -12.67 -20.29
CA ARG A 19 -12.25 -12.79 -18.90
C ARG A 19 -12.52 -11.38 -18.37
N PRO A 20 -13.72 -11.07 -17.86
CA PRO A 20 -13.98 -9.74 -17.33
C PRO A 20 -13.05 -9.48 -16.15
N LEU A 21 -12.32 -8.37 -16.19
CA LEU A 21 -11.65 -7.84 -15.01
C LEU A 21 -12.73 -7.59 -13.95
N SER A 22 -12.63 -8.28 -12.81
CA SER A 22 -13.62 -8.17 -11.75
C SER A 22 -13.78 -6.72 -11.30
N ALA A 23 -15.02 -6.22 -11.31
CA ALA A 23 -15.36 -4.81 -11.04
C ALA A 23 -15.15 -4.37 -9.56
N LEU A 24 -14.31 -5.07 -8.79
CA LEU A 24 -14.03 -4.83 -7.38
C LEU A 24 -12.82 -3.93 -7.12
N GLU A 25 -11.95 -3.70 -8.11
CA GLU A 25 -10.76 -2.84 -7.92
C GLU A 25 -11.05 -1.33 -8.04
N LEU A 26 -12.15 -0.93 -8.68
CA LEU A 26 -12.41 0.46 -9.07
C LEU A 26 -12.90 1.40 -7.94
N GLY A 27 -12.93 0.94 -6.69
CA GLY A 27 -13.53 1.67 -5.57
C GLY A 27 -12.66 1.87 -4.33
N ARG A 28 -11.41 1.36 -4.27
CA ARG A 28 -10.52 1.50 -3.10
C ARG A 28 -9.24 2.26 -3.47
N PRO A 29 -8.77 3.23 -2.65
CA PRO A 29 -7.49 3.90 -2.88
C PRO A 29 -6.33 2.89 -2.84
N ARG A 30 -5.24 3.12 -3.59
CA ARG A 30 -4.14 2.14 -3.71
C ARG A 30 -3.48 1.85 -2.37
N SER A 31 -3.45 2.82 -1.46
CA SER A 31 -2.98 2.62 -0.09
C SER A 31 -3.80 1.60 0.74
N GLN A 32 -5.07 1.34 0.39
CA GLN A 32 -5.86 0.20 0.92
C GLN A 32 -5.59 -1.10 0.14
N LEU A 33 -5.31 -1.06 -1.17
CA LEU A 33 -4.98 -2.25 -1.95
C LEU A 33 -3.63 -2.86 -1.51
N ALA A 34 -2.66 -2.03 -1.13
CA ALA A 34 -1.38 -2.47 -0.57
C ALA A 34 -1.51 -3.31 0.73
N MET A 35 -2.68 -3.32 1.38
CA MET A 35 -2.98 -4.14 2.55
C MET A 35 -3.36 -5.59 2.22
N LEU A 36 -3.82 -5.85 0.99
CA LEU A 36 -4.53 -7.09 0.66
C LEU A 36 -3.60 -8.23 0.20
N ASN A 37 -2.33 -7.94 -0.08
CA ASN A 37 -1.36 -8.92 -0.56
C ASN A 37 -0.73 -9.80 0.55
N VAL A 38 -1.20 -9.70 1.80
CA VAL A 38 -0.65 -10.47 2.95
C VAL A 38 -0.82 -11.99 2.80
N SER A 39 -1.67 -12.45 1.88
CA SER A 39 -1.97 -13.87 1.65
C SER A 39 -1.21 -14.51 0.48
N ASP A 40 -0.59 -13.72 -0.41
CA ASP A 40 0.12 -14.22 -1.58
C ASP A 40 1.62 -14.27 -1.31
N GLY A 41 2.22 -15.46 -1.47
CA GLY A 41 3.67 -15.65 -1.32
C GLY A 41 4.50 -14.68 -2.17
N PRO A 42 5.72 -14.32 -1.74
CA PRO A 42 6.29 -12.99 -1.92
C PRO A 42 6.18 -12.45 -3.35
N SER A 43 5.20 -11.56 -3.50
CA SER A 43 4.95 -10.84 -4.74
C SER A 43 6.21 -10.11 -5.20
N ALA A 44 6.35 -9.85 -6.50
CA ALA A 44 7.53 -9.15 -7.01
C ALA A 44 7.74 -7.79 -6.30
N LEU A 45 6.67 -7.11 -5.89
CA LEU A 45 6.70 -5.85 -5.13
C LEU A 45 7.22 -6.01 -3.69
N GLU A 46 6.90 -7.10 -2.99
CA GLU A 46 7.44 -7.36 -1.65
C GLU A 46 8.97 -7.57 -1.65
N ARG A 47 9.55 -8.02 -2.78
CA ARG A 47 11.01 -8.15 -2.91
C ARG A 47 11.72 -6.80 -3.03
N PHE A 48 11.00 -5.73 -3.38
CA PHE A 48 11.54 -4.37 -3.44
C PHE A 48 11.30 -3.57 -2.15
N PHE A 49 10.34 -3.97 -1.32
CA PHE A 49 9.93 -3.23 -0.12
C PHE A 49 10.31 -3.96 1.17
N ARG A 50 11.23 -3.34 1.95
CA ARG A 50 11.84 -3.94 3.15
C ARG A 50 10.84 -4.21 4.29
N TYR A 51 9.75 -3.44 4.38
CA TYR A 51 8.78 -3.52 5.46
C TYR A 51 7.44 -4.04 4.96
N ALA A 52 7.06 -5.24 5.39
CA ALA A 52 5.69 -5.73 5.26
C ALA A 52 4.70 -4.77 5.94
N LEU A 53 3.54 -4.57 5.33
CA LEU A 53 2.55 -3.58 5.72
C LEU A 53 1.35 -4.26 6.42
N THR A 54 1.48 -4.52 7.72
CA THR A 54 0.40 -5.11 8.53
C THR A 54 -0.70 -4.09 8.85
N PRO A 55 -1.92 -4.51 9.25
CA PRO A 55 -2.98 -3.61 9.73
C PRO A 55 -2.52 -2.62 10.80
N GLU A 56 -1.68 -3.06 11.73
CA GLU A 56 -1.10 -2.27 12.82
C GLU A 56 -0.15 -1.20 12.29
N ARG A 57 0.74 -1.57 11.35
CA ARG A 57 1.66 -0.65 10.70
C ARG A 57 0.90 0.40 9.87
N ARG A 58 -0.09 -0.02 9.08
CA ARG A 58 -0.92 0.91 8.30
C ARG A 58 -1.76 1.82 9.20
N ALA A 59 -2.34 1.30 10.29
CA ALA A 59 -3.04 2.13 11.26
C ALA A 59 -2.12 3.20 11.87
N LEU A 60 -0.89 2.85 12.25
CA LEU A 60 0.08 3.82 12.77
C LEU A 60 0.46 4.86 11.71
N LEU A 61 0.73 4.43 10.47
CA LEU A 61 1.01 5.35 9.36
C LEU A 61 -0.18 6.30 9.11
N ASN A 62 -1.41 5.80 9.14
CA ASN A 62 -2.61 6.64 8.99
C ASN A 62 -2.77 7.61 10.16
N THR A 63 -2.43 7.22 11.39
CA THR A 63 -2.39 8.12 12.56
C THR A 63 -1.33 9.21 12.39
N ILE A 64 -0.17 8.91 11.81
CA ILE A 64 0.83 9.95 11.48
C ILE A 64 0.28 10.91 10.43
N ARG A 65 -0.35 10.41 9.36
CA ARG A 65 -1.04 11.25 8.35
C ARG A 65 -2.09 12.16 8.98
N TYR A 66 -2.86 11.64 9.94
CA TYR A 66 -3.86 12.42 10.67
C TYR A 66 -3.23 13.47 11.59
N ALA A 67 -2.11 13.14 12.22
CA ALA A 67 -1.38 14.06 13.10
C ALA A 67 -0.78 15.24 12.32
N GLU A 68 -0.12 14.95 11.20
CA GLU A 68 0.48 15.92 10.28
C GLU A 68 -0.55 16.66 9.40
N GLY A 69 -1.83 16.31 9.46
CA GLY A 69 -2.90 16.98 8.71
C GLY A 69 -2.99 16.59 7.23
N THR A 70 -2.36 15.49 6.83
CA THR A 70 -2.33 14.96 5.45
C THR A 70 -3.33 13.81 5.22
N TRP A 71 -4.11 13.45 6.24
CA TRP A 71 -5.15 12.40 6.15
C TRP A 71 -6.36 12.85 5.33
N ALA A 72 -6.30 12.58 4.02
CA ALA A 72 -7.41 12.78 3.10
C ALA A 72 -8.38 11.58 3.08
N ARG A 73 -8.89 11.14 4.24
CA ARG A 73 -9.80 9.97 4.36
C ARG A 73 -9.25 8.67 3.74
N GLY A 74 -7.93 8.49 3.78
CA GLY A 74 -7.24 7.36 3.14
C GLY A 74 -6.86 7.59 1.68
N GLU A 75 -7.42 8.59 0.99
CA GLU A 75 -7.14 8.88 -0.42
C GLU A 75 -5.66 9.23 -0.66
N ASP A 76 -5.16 8.88 -1.84
CA ASP A 76 -3.74 8.99 -2.17
C ASP A 76 -3.28 10.46 -2.39
N VAL A 77 -4.23 11.41 -2.52
CA VAL A 77 -3.94 12.85 -2.54
C VAL A 77 -3.18 13.32 -1.29
N GLY A 78 -3.33 12.62 -0.15
CA GLY A 78 -2.56 12.89 1.06
C GLY A 78 -1.04 12.75 0.89
N TYR A 79 -0.58 11.85 0.01
CA TYR A 79 0.85 11.68 -0.31
C TYR A 79 1.41 12.84 -1.14
N ARG A 80 0.56 13.75 -1.63
CA ARG A 80 0.95 14.94 -2.40
C ARG A 80 0.95 16.24 -1.61
N ILE A 81 0.51 16.23 -0.34
CA ILE A 81 0.40 17.45 0.46
C ILE A 81 1.81 17.94 0.86
N MET A 82 2.08 19.22 0.61
CA MET A 82 3.24 19.95 1.09
C MET A 82 2.85 20.81 2.29
N PHE A 83 3.85 21.27 3.04
CA PHE A 83 3.67 22.24 4.12
C PHE A 83 2.84 23.45 3.68
N GLY A 84 1.90 23.88 4.52
CA GLY A 84 0.92 24.92 4.17
C GLY A 84 -0.29 24.43 3.34
N GLY A 85 -0.37 23.14 3.00
CA GLY A 85 -1.57 22.50 2.41
C GLY A 85 -1.62 22.46 0.87
N GLY A 86 -0.64 23.05 0.18
CA GLY A 86 -0.54 22.96 -1.29
C GLY A 86 -0.17 21.55 -1.76
N LEU A 87 -0.53 21.19 -3.00
CA LEU A 87 -0.17 19.89 -3.59
C LEU A 87 1.13 19.98 -4.42
N MET A 88 1.99 18.97 -4.30
CA MET A 88 3.17 18.82 -5.16
C MET A 88 2.75 18.48 -6.61
N PRO A 89 3.47 19.00 -7.63
CA PRO A 89 3.09 18.82 -9.03
C PRO A 89 3.20 17.36 -9.51
N GLY A 90 4.21 16.63 -9.04
CA GLY A 90 4.44 15.21 -9.32
C GLY A 90 5.10 14.51 -8.13
N MET A 91 5.22 13.18 -8.19
CA MET A 91 5.76 12.32 -7.12
C MET A 91 7.06 11.61 -7.53
N ASP A 92 7.77 12.12 -8.54
CA ASP A 92 9.00 11.51 -9.06
C ASP A 92 10.21 11.78 -8.15
N ARG A 93 10.11 12.76 -7.25
CA ARG A 93 11.07 13.09 -6.20
C ARG A 93 10.41 13.91 -5.09
N HIS A 94 11.08 13.99 -3.94
CA HIS A 94 10.76 14.98 -2.92
C HIS A 94 10.88 16.40 -3.52
N PRO A 95 9.97 17.35 -3.21
CA PRO A 95 9.95 18.66 -3.87
C PRO A 95 11.07 19.61 -3.44
N ASP A 96 11.72 19.35 -2.30
CA ASP A 96 12.82 20.16 -1.71
C ASP A 96 12.54 21.67 -1.64
N ARG A 97 11.26 22.04 -1.55
CA ARG A 97 10.77 23.41 -1.63
C ARG A 97 10.36 23.91 -0.25
N VAL A 98 11.08 24.90 0.27
CA VAL A 98 10.65 25.64 1.46
C VAL A 98 9.39 26.46 1.14
N ILE A 99 8.37 26.32 1.99
CA ILE A 99 7.13 27.10 1.98
C ILE A 99 7.04 27.84 3.32
N SER A 100 6.66 29.12 3.28
CA SER A 100 6.45 29.94 4.47
C SER A 100 4.96 30.17 4.70
N THR A 101 4.49 29.95 5.94
CA THR A 101 3.12 30.22 6.36
C THR A 101 3.10 30.81 7.77
N GLY A 102 2.54 32.02 7.90
CA GLY A 102 2.61 32.81 9.13
C GLY A 102 4.05 32.96 9.64
N ARG A 103 4.32 32.46 10.86
CA ARG A 103 5.63 32.52 11.51
C ARG A 103 6.55 31.31 11.26
N TYR A 104 6.16 30.39 10.38
CA TYR A 104 6.87 29.13 10.15
C TYR A 104 7.30 29.00 8.70
N ALA A 105 8.52 28.50 8.47
CA ALA A 105 9.01 28.08 7.16
C ALA A 105 9.44 26.62 7.24
N SER A 106 9.00 25.79 6.30
CA SER A 106 9.34 24.37 6.26
C SER A 106 9.33 23.85 4.83
N ALA A 107 10.18 22.86 4.54
CA ALA A 107 10.21 22.12 3.29
C ALA A 107 9.52 20.74 3.42
N ALA A 108 8.70 20.57 4.46
CA ALA A 108 8.01 19.32 4.74
C ALA A 108 7.04 18.93 3.59
N ALA A 109 7.09 17.68 3.15
CA ALA A 109 6.22 17.20 2.08
C ALA A 109 5.84 15.72 2.20
N GLY A 110 4.77 15.37 1.51
CA GLY A 110 4.21 14.02 1.48
C GLY A 110 3.31 13.72 2.68
N ALA A 111 2.78 12.50 2.69
CA ALA A 111 1.88 11.97 3.71
C ALA A 111 2.49 12.06 5.12
N TYR A 112 3.80 11.88 5.22
CA TYR A 112 4.54 11.86 6.49
C TYR A 112 5.35 13.13 6.75
N GLN A 113 5.10 14.20 5.98
CA GLN A 113 5.75 15.51 6.12
C GLN A 113 7.28 15.42 6.25
N PHE A 114 7.90 14.62 5.37
CA PHE A 114 9.36 14.44 5.36
C PHE A 114 10.06 15.77 5.12
N MET A 115 11.17 16.00 5.83
CA MET A 115 12.09 17.10 5.53
C MET A 115 13.13 16.61 4.52
N PRO A 116 13.73 17.50 3.69
CA PRO A 116 14.75 17.11 2.71
C PRO A 116 15.87 16.22 3.28
N PHE A 117 16.34 16.53 4.49
CA PHE A 117 17.37 15.74 5.17
C PHE A 117 16.89 14.34 5.60
N THR A 118 15.68 14.22 6.18
CA THR A 118 15.15 12.91 6.62
C THR A 118 14.76 12.04 5.42
N TRP A 119 14.23 12.66 4.35
CA TRP A 119 14.01 11.99 3.07
C TRP A 119 15.31 11.47 2.46
N ALA A 120 16.32 12.33 2.30
CA ALA A 120 17.61 11.94 1.71
C ALA A 120 18.35 10.87 2.54
N MET A 121 18.13 10.81 3.86
CA MET A 121 18.60 9.71 4.70
C MET A 121 17.86 8.40 4.40
N ALA A 122 16.52 8.41 4.42
CA ALA A 122 15.71 7.22 4.21
C ALA A 122 15.89 6.65 2.80
N SER A 123 15.83 7.49 1.77
CA SER A 123 16.03 7.10 0.37
C SER A 123 17.39 6.43 0.14
N ARG A 124 18.49 6.99 0.67
CA ARG A 124 19.81 6.34 0.59
C ARG A 124 19.90 5.03 1.37
N SER A 125 19.31 4.97 2.57
CA SER A 125 19.41 3.77 3.44
C SER A 125 18.59 2.57 2.94
N LEU A 126 17.58 2.83 2.12
CA LEU A 126 16.67 1.84 1.55
C LEU A 126 16.79 1.70 0.02
N ASN A 127 17.66 2.49 -0.63
CA ASN A 127 17.77 2.60 -2.09
C ASN A 127 16.43 2.94 -2.80
N LEU A 128 15.67 3.87 -2.22
CA LEU A 128 14.35 4.26 -2.75
C LEU A 128 14.47 5.20 -3.94
N GLN A 129 13.72 4.89 -5.00
CA GLN A 129 13.50 5.74 -6.16
C GLN A 129 12.07 6.29 -6.15
N GLY A 130 11.88 7.50 -6.70
CA GLY A 130 10.59 8.18 -6.66
C GLY A 130 10.23 8.74 -5.28
N PHE A 131 9.03 9.26 -5.15
CA PHE A 131 8.41 9.75 -3.92
C PHE A 131 6.90 9.39 -3.88
N GLY A 132 6.54 8.25 -4.49
CA GLY A 132 5.16 7.74 -4.53
C GLY A 132 4.67 7.19 -3.18
N PRO A 133 3.37 6.82 -3.07
CA PRO A 133 2.74 6.41 -1.81
C PRO A 133 3.48 5.28 -1.07
N GLU A 134 3.76 4.19 -1.77
CA GLU A 134 4.40 2.99 -1.22
C GLU A 134 5.84 3.29 -0.81
N VAL A 135 6.52 4.16 -1.57
CA VAL A 135 7.89 4.60 -1.30
C VAL A 135 7.94 5.47 -0.03
N GLN A 136 6.94 6.34 0.15
CA GLN A 136 6.77 7.13 1.37
C GLN A 136 6.44 6.25 2.58
N ASP A 137 5.59 5.23 2.43
CA ASP A 137 5.28 4.26 3.49
C ASP A 137 6.55 3.57 4.02
N GLN A 138 7.41 3.09 3.12
CA GLN A 138 8.66 2.41 3.49
C GLN A 138 9.64 3.35 4.21
N ALA A 139 9.76 4.59 3.74
CA ALA A 139 10.58 5.60 4.42
C ALA A 139 10.07 5.93 5.82
N ALA A 140 8.75 6.00 6.02
CA ALA A 140 8.15 6.24 7.33
C ALA A 140 8.36 5.04 8.28
N LEU A 141 8.17 3.80 7.81
CA LEU A 141 8.43 2.58 8.59
C LEU A 141 9.91 2.45 8.99
N PHE A 142 10.84 2.89 8.14
CA PHE A 142 12.26 3.01 8.49
C PHE A 142 12.53 4.03 9.60
N LEU A 143 11.90 5.21 9.56
CA LEU A 143 12.04 6.18 10.66
C LEU A 143 11.43 5.66 11.98
N ILE A 144 10.28 4.97 11.91
CA ILE A 144 9.67 4.26 13.05
C ILE A 144 10.64 3.19 13.62
N GLN A 145 11.32 2.42 12.77
CA GLN A 145 12.35 1.48 13.21
C GLN A 145 13.53 2.20 13.87
N ARG A 146 14.04 3.30 13.28
CA ARG A 146 15.16 4.07 13.84
C ARG A 146 14.88 4.66 15.22
N ARG A 147 13.62 4.93 15.57
CA ARG A 147 13.20 5.34 16.93
C ARG A 147 12.97 4.17 17.89
N GLY A 148 13.23 2.94 17.45
CA GLY A 148 12.97 1.72 18.21
C GLY A 148 11.48 1.61 18.57
N ALA A 149 10.60 1.94 17.62
CA ALA A 149 9.16 1.98 17.79
C ALA A 149 8.42 0.93 16.92
N LEU A 150 9.08 0.30 15.95
CA LEU A 150 8.45 -0.67 15.05
C LEU A 150 7.87 -1.87 15.81
N SER A 151 8.62 -2.47 16.73
CA SER A 151 8.16 -3.58 17.59
C SER A 151 7.14 -3.17 18.67
N LEU A 152 6.83 -1.87 18.79
CA LEU A 152 5.71 -1.36 19.59
C LEU A 152 4.47 -1.19 18.69
N ALA A 153 4.65 -0.68 17.47
CA ALA A 153 3.60 -0.62 16.46
C ALA A 153 3.04 -2.01 16.16
N ASP A 154 3.93 -3.01 15.98
CA ASP A 154 3.57 -4.40 15.67
C ASP A 154 2.71 -5.10 16.74
N ARG A 155 2.61 -4.53 17.95
CA ARG A 155 1.71 -5.05 19.01
C ARG A 155 0.25 -4.67 18.78
N GLY A 156 -0.01 -3.68 17.93
CA GLY A 156 -1.35 -3.14 17.69
C GLY A 156 -1.85 -2.18 18.77
N GLU A 157 -1.01 -1.72 19.70
CA GLU A 157 -1.39 -0.84 20.81
C GLU A 157 -0.77 0.56 20.69
N PHE A 158 -1.60 1.59 20.53
CA PHE A 158 -1.13 2.99 20.53
C PHE A 158 -1.03 3.54 21.96
N THR A 159 0.16 3.40 22.54
CA THR A 159 0.49 3.83 23.91
C THR A 159 1.13 5.24 23.97
N PRO A 160 1.17 5.91 25.14
CA PRO A 160 1.86 7.20 25.27
C PRO A 160 3.37 7.08 25.00
N HIS A 161 3.95 5.93 25.34
CA HIS A 161 5.36 5.61 25.07
C HIS A 161 5.64 5.46 23.57
N LEU A 162 4.73 4.87 22.80
CA LEU A 162 4.83 4.83 21.34
C LEU A 162 4.74 6.25 20.78
N ALA A 163 3.72 7.04 21.17
CA ALA A 163 3.58 8.42 20.70
C ALA A 163 4.82 9.28 21.00
N ALA A 164 5.35 9.21 22.22
CA ALA A 164 6.53 9.95 22.64
C ALA A 164 7.83 9.52 21.91
N LYS A 165 7.95 8.26 21.48
CA LYS A 165 9.07 7.81 20.62
C LYS A 165 9.03 8.40 19.21
N LEU A 166 7.85 8.78 18.73
CA LEU A 166 7.63 9.34 17.40
C LEU A 166 7.73 10.87 17.37
N ALA A 167 7.50 11.55 18.50
CA ALA A 167 7.59 13.02 18.64
C ALA A 167 8.90 13.68 18.12
N PRO A 168 10.09 13.03 18.18
CA PRO A 168 11.31 13.58 17.59
C PRO A 168 11.50 13.35 16.08
N GLU A 169 10.56 12.69 15.39
CA GLU A 169 10.47 12.64 13.91
C GLU A 169 9.28 13.47 13.41
N TRP A 170 8.14 13.41 14.11
CA TRP A 170 6.89 14.08 13.72
C TRP A 170 6.48 15.14 14.75
N ALA A 171 6.57 16.41 14.36
CA ALA A 171 6.36 17.54 15.26
C ALA A 171 4.94 17.63 15.84
N SER A 172 3.95 17.02 15.18
CA SER A 172 2.56 16.94 15.63
C SER A 172 2.33 15.97 16.81
N PHE A 173 3.30 15.10 17.15
CA PHE A 173 3.17 14.11 18.22
C PHE A 173 3.58 14.67 19.59
N PRO A 174 2.86 14.32 20.67
CA PRO A 174 3.20 14.71 22.03
C PRO A 174 4.33 13.85 22.60
N THR A 175 5.22 14.47 23.39
CA THR A 175 6.11 13.78 24.34
C THR A 175 5.31 13.19 25.50
N LEU A 176 5.97 12.45 26.41
CA LEU A 176 5.34 11.95 27.64
C LEU A 176 4.77 13.09 28.53
N ALA A 177 5.31 14.31 28.40
CA ALA A 177 4.84 15.49 29.10
C ALA A 177 3.73 16.26 28.31
N GLY A 178 3.20 15.68 27.23
CA GLY A 178 2.03 16.19 26.50
C GLY A 178 2.29 17.35 25.54
N HIS A 179 3.52 17.88 25.46
CA HIS A 179 3.92 18.97 24.56
C HIS A 179 4.77 18.45 23.38
N SER A 180 5.01 19.27 22.35
CA SER A 180 5.86 18.91 21.21
C SER A 180 7.34 18.86 21.58
N TYR A 181 8.10 18.08 20.81
CA TYR A 181 9.56 18.12 20.86
C TYR A 181 10.14 19.47 20.36
N TYR A 182 9.41 20.19 19.49
CA TYR A 182 9.89 21.40 18.78
C TYR A 182 9.23 22.72 19.21
N GLY A 183 8.44 22.75 20.29
CA GLY A 183 7.72 23.95 20.75
C GLY A 183 6.54 24.38 19.85
N GLN A 184 6.15 23.55 18.89
CA GLN A 184 4.99 23.74 18.00
C GLN A 184 3.70 23.13 18.61
N PRO A 185 2.50 23.44 18.10
CA PRO A 185 1.27 22.78 18.53
C PRO A 185 1.26 21.27 18.21
N VAL A 186 0.81 20.44 19.16
CA VAL A 186 0.63 18.98 18.98
C VAL A 186 -0.83 18.59 18.87
N LYS A 187 -1.11 17.40 18.33
CA LYS A 187 -2.38 16.72 18.57
C LYS A 187 -2.41 16.16 19.99
N ARG A 188 -3.57 16.24 20.64
CA ARG A 188 -3.79 15.58 21.94
C ARG A 188 -3.68 14.06 21.77
N TYR A 189 -2.91 13.40 22.64
CA TYR A 189 -2.72 11.94 22.63
C TYR A 189 -4.05 11.16 22.53
N VAL A 190 -5.08 11.56 23.28
CA VAL A 190 -6.42 10.94 23.23
C VAL A 190 -7.07 10.96 21.85
N ALA A 191 -6.85 12.02 21.05
CA ALA A 191 -7.38 12.10 19.69
C ALA A 191 -6.60 11.20 18.72
N LEU A 192 -5.27 11.12 18.88
CA LEU A 192 -4.42 10.19 18.12
C LEU A 192 -4.78 8.73 18.41
N LYS A 193 -5.00 8.39 19.69
CA LYS A 193 -5.41 7.05 20.13
C LYS A 193 -6.78 6.66 19.56
N ALA A 194 -7.78 7.52 19.70
CA ALA A 194 -9.12 7.27 19.16
C ALA A 194 -9.12 7.07 17.64
N PHE A 195 -8.35 7.89 16.90
CA PHE A 195 -8.17 7.72 15.46
C PHE A 195 -7.50 6.37 15.12
N TYR A 196 -6.40 6.05 15.80
CA TYR A 196 -5.65 4.80 15.60
C TYR A 196 -6.54 3.57 15.81
N GLU A 197 -7.28 3.52 16.92
CA GLU A 197 -8.08 2.35 17.29
C GLU A 197 -9.25 2.13 16.32
N ALA A 198 -9.94 3.21 15.92
CA ALA A 198 -10.99 3.15 14.91
C ALA A 198 -10.46 2.64 13.56
N ASN A 199 -9.31 3.17 13.11
CA ASN A 199 -8.74 2.79 11.83
C ASN A 199 -8.12 1.37 11.86
N LEU A 200 -7.52 0.94 12.97
CA LEU A 200 -7.03 -0.43 13.13
C LEU A 200 -8.18 -1.45 13.13
N ALA A 201 -9.31 -1.13 13.77
CA ALA A 201 -10.49 -1.98 13.74
C ALA A 201 -11.01 -2.16 12.30
N GLU A 202 -11.14 -1.06 11.54
CA GLU A 202 -11.51 -1.09 10.12
C GLU A 202 -10.53 -1.94 9.28
N LEU A 203 -9.22 -1.72 9.42
CA LEU A 203 -8.19 -2.45 8.68
C LEU A 203 -8.17 -3.94 9.02
N ARG A 204 -8.40 -4.32 10.28
CA ARG A 204 -8.52 -5.73 10.70
C ARG A 204 -9.78 -6.39 10.15
N LEU A 205 -10.91 -5.67 10.10
CA LEU A 205 -12.12 -6.14 9.44
C LEU A 205 -11.90 -6.35 7.94
N LEU A 206 -11.22 -5.42 7.26
CA LEU A 206 -10.89 -5.56 5.83
C LEU A 206 -9.95 -6.73 5.55
N ALA A 207 -8.92 -6.93 6.39
CA ALA A 207 -7.99 -8.04 6.26
C ALA A 207 -8.66 -9.41 6.56
N GLY A 208 -9.50 -9.49 7.59
CA GLY A 208 -10.27 -10.69 7.92
C GLY A 208 -11.43 -10.99 6.95
N SER A 209 -11.91 -9.97 6.22
CA SER A 209 -12.95 -10.11 5.18
C SER A 209 -12.37 -10.43 3.80
N ALA A 210 -11.07 -10.71 3.69
CA ALA A 210 -10.50 -11.34 2.51
C ALA A 210 -11.07 -12.76 2.40
N VAL A 211 -12.20 -12.88 1.69
CA VAL A 211 -12.83 -14.16 1.37
C VAL A 211 -11.74 -15.07 0.81
N PRO A 212 -11.56 -16.31 1.33
CA PRO A 212 -10.64 -17.24 0.71
C PRO A 212 -11.12 -17.43 -0.73
N VAL A 213 -10.30 -16.99 -1.70
CA VAL A 213 -10.52 -17.32 -3.11
C VAL A 213 -10.71 -18.81 -3.14
N ALA A 214 -11.89 -19.25 -3.59
CA ALA A 214 -12.28 -20.65 -3.52
C ALA A 214 -11.14 -21.48 -4.11
N GLN A 215 -10.50 -22.30 -3.27
CA GLN A 215 -9.52 -23.26 -3.74
C GLN A 215 -10.20 -24.03 -4.87
N GLU A 216 -9.59 -24.11 -6.06
CA GLU A 216 -10.07 -25.06 -7.07
C GLU A 216 -10.23 -26.40 -6.35
N PRO A 217 -11.43 -27.02 -6.36
CA PRO A 217 -11.68 -28.20 -5.56
C PRO A 217 -10.65 -29.24 -5.94
N VAL A 218 -9.80 -29.61 -4.97
CA VAL A 218 -8.78 -30.63 -5.18
C VAL A 218 -9.50 -31.88 -5.66
N CYS A 219 -9.07 -32.41 -6.80
CA CYS A 219 -9.76 -33.51 -7.45
C CYS A 219 -9.52 -34.80 -6.64
N GLU A 220 -10.41 -35.03 -5.67
CA GLU A 220 -10.40 -36.12 -4.70
C GLU A 220 -11.34 -37.26 -5.15
N PRO A 221 -10.92 -38.55 -5.05
CA PRO A 221 -9.60 -39.00 -4.65
C PRO A 221 -8.53 -38.68 -5.71
N VAL A 222 -7.33 -38.34 -5.25
CA VAL A 222 -6.18 -37.90 -6.07
C VAL A 222 -5.81 -38.89 -7.18
N ASP A 223 -6.01 -40.19 -6.96
CA ASP A 223 -5.73 -41.26 -7.91
C ASP A 223 -6.88 -41.56 -8.88
N SER A 224 -7.99 -40.83 -8.80
CA SER A 224 -9.13 -41.02 -9.71
C SER A 224 -8.72 -40.88 -11.18
N LEU A 225 -9.36 -41.66 -12.05
CA LEU A 225 -9.16 -41.58 -13.50
C LEU A 225 -9.45 -40.16 -14.02
N ARG A 226 -10.43 -39.48 -13.42
CA ARG A 226 -10.77 -38.08 -13.68
C ARG A 226 -9.60 -37.13 -13.37
N CYS A 227 -9.04 -37.17 -12.16
CA CYS A 227 -7.90 -36.33 -11.77
C CYS A 227 -6.68 -36.54 -12.68
N ARG A 228 -6.46 -37.79 -13.12
CA ARG A 228 -5.37 -38.13 -14.06
C ARG A 228 -5.61 -37.57 -15.47
N LEU A 229 -6.84 -37.59 -15.98
CA LEU A 229 -7.20 -37.00 -17.27
C LEU A 229 -7.10 -35.47 -17.24
N GLU A 230 -7.65 -34.81 -16.21
CA GLU A 230 -7.57 -33.35 -16.02
C GLU A 230 -6.10 -32.85 -15.92
N LYS A 231 -5.17 -33.68 -15.40
CA LYS A 231 -3.73 -33.40 -15.44
C LYS A 231 -3.10 -33.54 -16.83
N LEU A 232 -3.59 -34.45 -17.66
CA LEU A 232 -3.08 -34.67 -19.02
C LEU A 232 -3.53 -33.55 -19.97
N ASP A 233 -4.78 -33.09 -19.86
CA ASP A 233 -5.29 -31.97 -20.67
C ASP A 233 -4.56 -30.65 -20.38
N ARG A 234 -4.05 -30.48 -19.15
CA ARG A 234 -3.17 -29.34 -18.77
C ARG A 234 -1.75 -29.44 -19.35
N VAL A 235 -1.34 -30.60 -19.87
CA VAL A 235 -0.05 -30.81 -20.54
C VAL A 235 -0.26 -30.89 -22.05
N GLY A 236 -0.37 -29.72 -22.67
CA GLY A 236 -0.47 -29.61 -24.13
C GLY A 236 0.64 -30.34 -24.89
N PRO A 237 0.40 -30.74 -26.16
CA PRO A 237 1.27 -31.67 -26.88
C PRO A 237 2.69 -31.11 -27.01
N ARG A 238 3.67 -31.87 -26.49
CA ARG A 238 5.09 -31.59 -26.69
C ARG A 238 5.43 -31.77 -28.17
N SER A 239 5.84 -30.68 -28.81
CA SER A 239 6.45 -30.71 -30.14
C SER A 239 7.74 -31.53 -30.09
N VAL A 240 7.72 -32.73 -30.69
CA VAL A 240 8.91 -33.56 -30.86
C VAL A 240 9.77 -32.92 -31.94
N ALA A 241 10.76 -32.13 -31.51
CA ALA A 241 11.82 -31.66 -32.38
C ALA A 241 12.61 -32.88 -32.90
N GLN A 242 12.63 -33.05 -34.21
CA GLN A 242 13.29 -34.18 -34.86
C GLN A 242 14.82 -34.02 -34.79
N SER A 243 15.51 -35.08 -34.38
CA SER A 243 16.96 -35.19 -34.50
C SER A 243 17.35 -35.83 -35.84
N ARG A 244 17.91 -35.03 -36.75
CA ARG A 244 18.79 -35.45 -37.85
C ARG A 244 19.80 -34.35 -38.13
#